data_AF-A0A2V8V5Q4-F1
#
_entry.id   AF-A0A2V8V5Q4-F1
#
_cell.length_a   1.000
_cell.length_b   1.000
_cell.length_c   1.000
_cell.angle_alpha   90.00
_cell.angle_beta   90.00
_cell.angle_gamma   90.00
#
_symmetry.space_group_name_H-M   'P 1'
#
loop_
_entity.id
_entity.type
_entity.pdbx_description
1 polymer ?
#
loop_
_entity_poly.entity_id
_entity_poly.type
_entity_poly.pdbx_seq_one_letter_code
_entity_poly.pdbx_strand_id
1 'polypeptide(L)'
;MSIWLPEVPTLTRRSLFKVGAVVVSGFDLLPMLRPLNATVKEKVQPRGTAEYCLFVFLQGGCSHVDSFDLKEGKWTPPDFEVKQVAPGIQIPVSLFPKLSRDISKIAILRSLETWETEHERAIYYMHAAHGFSPARIKEIPSVGAVVAYESRGKRKDSDFLPPFMSMNYGPNQVKQGCLEAKYGPLNIDTRGGDLSFVVR
;
A
#
# COMPACT_ATOMS: atom_id res chain seq x y z
N MET A 1 60.90 -33.90 -13.90
CA MET A 1 60.20 -32.60 -13.86
C MET A 1 58.73 -32.89 -13.60
N SER A 2 58.27 -32.84 -12.34
CA SER A 2 56.86 -33.13 -12.02
C SER A 2 56.04 -31.85 -12.19
N ILE A 3 55.05 -31.90 -13.08
CA ILE A 3 54.11 -30.81 -13.32
C ILE A 3 53.18 -30.69 -12.11
N TRP A 4 53.27 -29.56 -11.41
CA TRP A 4 52.30 -29.13 -10.40
C TRP A 4 51.01 -28.71 -11.11
N LEU A 5 49.99 -29.57 -11.13
CA LEU A 5 48.63 -29.15 -11.45
C LEU A 5 47.99 -28.62 -10.15
N PRO A 6 47.48 -27.37 -10.12
CA PRO A 6 46.74 -26.89 -8.97
C PRO A 6 45.51 -27.79 -8.77
N GLU A 7 45.29 -28.25 -7.54
CA GLU A 7 44.08 -28.99 -7.18
C GLU A 7 42.86 -28.13 -7.49
N VAL A 8 42.19 -28.43 -8.60
CA VAL A 8 40.91 -27.80 -8.93
C VAL A 8 39.92 -28.30 -7.87
N PRO A 9 39.28 -27.43 -7.08
CA PRO A 9 38.32 -27.87 -6.08
C PRO A 9 37.17 -28.60 -6.79
N THR A 10 37.16 -29.93 -6.68
CA THR A 10 36.11 -30.77 -7.27
C THR A 10 35.00 -30.98 -6.25
N LEU A 11 33.78 -30.58 -6.62
CA LEU A 11 32.60 -30.91 -5.84
C LEU A 11 32.39 -32.42 -5.89
N THR A 12 32.80 -33.12 -4.83
CA THR A 12 32.50 -34.55 -4.71
C THR A 12 30.99 -34.76 -4.65
N ARG A 13 30.47 -35.90 -5.14
CA ARG A 13 29.03 -36.25 -5.04
C ARG A 13 28.52 -36.11 -3.60
N ARG A 14 29.34 -36.48 -2.62
CA ARG A 14 29.02 -36.36 -1.19
C ARG A 14 28.92 -34.89 -0.75
N SER A 15 29.84 -34.03 -1.18
CA SER A 15 29.78 -32.59 -0.93
C SER A 15 28.55 -31.95 -1.57
N LEU A 16 28.22 -32.36 -2.81
CA LEU A 16 27.02 -31.91 -3.51
C LEU A 16 25.74 -32.25 -2.72
N PHE A 17 25.59 -33.51 -2.27
CA PHE A 17 24.42 -33.90 -1.48
C PHE A 17 24.36 -33.23 -0.12
N LYS A 18 25.51 -33.02 0.55
CA LYS A 18 25.55 -32.30 1.83
C LYS A 18 25.12 -30.84 1.68
N VAL A 19 25.72 -30.12 0.73
CA VAL A 19 25.39 -28.70 0.50
C VAL A 19 23.96 -28.55 -0.02
N GLY A 20 23.55 -29.38 -0.98
CA GLY A 20 22.19 -29.37 -1.50
C GLY A 20 21.14 -29.64 -0.42
N ALA A 21 21.36 -30.64 0.45
CA ALA A 21 20.44 -30.94 1.54
C ALA A 21 20.35 -29.79 2.55
N VAL A 22 21.47 -29.14 2.90
CA VAL A 22 21.49 -27.98 3.80
C VAL A 22 20.78 -26.78 3.17
N VAL A 23 20.97 -26.53 1.87
CA VAL A 23 20.29 -25.41 1.17
C VAL A 23 18.79 -25.65 1.08
N VAL A 24 18.36 -26.86 0.67
CA VAL A 24 16.93 -27.18 0.56
C VAL A 24 16.25 -27.16 1.92
N SER A 25 16.81 -27.82 2.94
CA SER A 25 16.24 -27.81 4.29
C SER A 25 16.28 -26.42 4.92
N GLY A 26 17.36 -25.66 4.73
CA GLY A 26 17.46 -24.28 5.19
C GLY A 26 16.39 -23.41 4.55
N PHE A 27 16.14 -23.56 3.24
CA PHE A 27 15.09 -22.81 2.55
C PHE A 27 13.68 -23.18 3.01
N ASP A 28 13.41 -24.47 3.21
CA ASP A 28 12.11 -24.95 3.68
C ASP A 28 11.81 -24.51 5.13
N LEU A 29 12.86 -24.32 5.94
CA LEU A 29 12.76 -23.84 7.33
C LEU A 29 12.81 -22.31 7.46
N LEU A 30 13.22 -21.55 6.42
CA LEU A 30 13.24 -20.08 6.45
C LEU A 30 11.91 -19.45 6.91
N PRO A 31 10.73 -19.93 6.46
CA PRO A 31 9.44 -19.41 6.93
C PRO A 31 9.22 -19.54 8.43
N MET A 32 9.89 -20.47 9.13
CA MET A 32 9.80 -20.62 10.58
C MET A 32 10.55 -19.52 11.34
N LEU A 33 11.62 -19.00 10.76
CA LEU A 33 12.42 -17.90 11.33
C LEU A 33 11.89 -16.53 10.91
N ARG A 34 11.42 -16.42 9.66
CA ARG A 34 10.88 -15.20 9.09
C ARG A 34 9.66 -15.55 8.25
N PRO A 35 8.44 -15.46 8.79
CA PRO A 35 7.23 -15.75 8.02
C PRO A 35 7.20 -14.82 6.80
N LEU A 36 7.34 -15.40 5.61
CA LEU A 36 7.33 -14.66 4.35
C LEU A 36 5.91 -14.19 3.99
N ASN A 37 4.90 -14.89 4.50
CA ASN A 37 3.50 -14.57 4.33
C ASN A 37 2.85 -14.39 5.70
N ALA A 38 2.40 -13.16 5.99
CA ALA A 38 1.56 -12.91 7.15
C ALA A 38 0.12 -13.32 6.80
N THR A 39 -0.26 -14.55 7.13
CA THR A 39 -1.67 -14.99 7.03
C THR A 39 -2.37 -14.65 8.33
N VAL A 40 -3.43 -13.84 8.26
CA VAL A 40 -4.27 -13.54 9.43
C VAL A 40 -4.99 -14.82 9.83
N LYS A 41 -4.56 -15.46 10.93
CA LYS A 41 -5.19 -16.69 11.47
C LYS A 41 -6.36 -16.40 12.40
N GLU A 42 -6.46 -15.19 12.92
CA GLU A 42 -7.48 -14.81 13.90
C GLU A 42 -8.54 -13.90 13.29
N LYS A 43 -9.80 -14.12 13.67
CA LYS A 43 -10.88 -13.17 13.39
C LYS A 43 -10.68 -11.94 14.25
N VAL A 44 -10.19 -10.87 13.63
CA VAL A 44 -10.05 -9.58 14.32
C VAL A 44 -11.42 -8.93 14.43
N GLN A 45 -11.82 -8.58 15.65
CA GLN A 45 -13.00 -7.72 15.86
C GLN A 45 -12.54 -6.26 15.79
N PRO A 46 -12.97 -5.49 14.77
CA PRO A 46 -12.57 -4.09 14.66
C PRO A 46 -13.16 -3.29 15.83
N ARG A 47 -12.43 -2.28 16.31
CA ARG A 47 -12.91 -1.38 17.38
C ARG A 47 -14.18 -0.62 16.99
N GLY A 48 -14.42 -0.43 15.69
CA GLY A 48 -15.65 0.19 15.17
C GLY A 48 -15.79 1.70 15.42
N THR A 49 -14.76 2.35 15.97
CA THR A 49 -14.76 3.77 16.37
C THR A 49 -14.40 4.75 15.26
N ALA A 50 -14.11 4.28 14.04
CA ALA A 50 -13.78 5.16 12.92
C ALA A 50 -15.05 5.86 12.41
N GLU A 51 -15.06 7.19 12.48
CA GLU A 51 -16.15 8.04 11.99
C GLU A 51 -15.92 8.50 10.55
N TYR A 52 -14.66 8.81 10.22
CA TYR A 52 -14.26 9.33 8.91
C TYR A 52 -13.12 8.51 8.33
N CYS A 53 -13.15 8.28 7.03
CA CYS A 53 -12.07 7.67 6.27
C CYS A 53 -11.59 8.67 5.22
N LEU A 54 -10.33 9.08 5.32
CA LEU A 54 -9.68 9.91 4.30
C LEU A 54 -8.74 9.03 3.49
N PHE A 55 -9.04 8.87 2.21
CA PHE A 55 -8.17 8.19 1.26
C PHE A 55 -7.39 9.20 0.43
N VAL A 56 -6.07 9.26 0.65
CA VAL A 56 -5.18 10.15 -0.09
C VAL A 56 -4.41 9.34 -1.11
N PHE A 57 -4.73 9.52 -2.39
CA PHE A 57 -4.01 8.87 -3.49
C PHE A 57 -2.95 9.82 -4.07
N LEU A 58 -1.68 9.46 -3.91
CA LEU A 58 -0.55 10.26 -4.40
C LEU A 58 -0.19 9.81 -5.83
N GLN A 59 -0.87 10.33 -6.85
CA GLN A 59 -0.64 10.01 -8.26
C GLN A 59 0.76 10.45 -8.73
N GLY A 60 1.79 9.65 -8.45
CA GLY A 60 3.19 9.94 -8.79
C GLY A 60 3.86 10.99 -7.89
N GLY A 61 3.27 11.30 -6.73
CA GLY A 61 3.79 12.33 -5.83
C GLY A 61 5.02 11.87 -5.03
N CYS A 62 4.78 11.21 -3.89
CA CYS A 62 5.85 10.81 -2.99
C CYS A 62 6.39 9.42 -3.34
N SER A 63 7.70 9.32 -3.56
CA SER A 63 8.41 8.06 -3.78
C SER A 63 8.41 7.19 -2.51
N HIS A 64 8.02 5.92 -2.61
CA HIS A 64 7.99 5.00 -1.47
C HIS A 64 9.40 4.68 -0.94
N VAL A 65 10.39 4.58 -1.84
CA VAL A 65 11.80 4.32 -1.48
C VAL A 65 12.46 5.51 -0.78
N ASP A 66 11.83 6.67 -0.82
CA ASP A 66 12.27 7.90 -0.16
C ASP A 66 11.37 8.30 1.03
N SER A 67 10.36 7.49 1.36
CA SER A 67 9.37 7.82 2.42
C SER A 67 9.12 6.67 3.39
N PHE A 68 8.08 5.86 3.15
CA PHE A 68 7.59 4.84 4.08
C PHE A 68 8.29 3.48 3.96
N ASP A 69 9.04 3.25 2.88
CA ASP A 69 10.00 2.14 2.73
C ASP A 69 11.39 2.66 2.35
N LEU A 70 11.88 3.60 3.17
CA LEU A 70 13.13 4.30 2.92
C LEU A 70 14.29 3.33 2.67
N LYS A 71 15.00 3.52 1.54
CA LYS A 71 16.25 2.82 1.23
C LYS A 71 17.40 3.80 1.29
N GLU A 72 18.17 3.68 2.37
CA GLU A 72 19.37 4.48 2.56
C GLU A 72 20.48 4.01 1.60
N GLY A 73 21.11 4.97 0.95
CA GLY A 73 22.25 4.74 0.07
C GLY A 73 23.02 6.03 -0.17
N LYS A 74 24.04 5.99 -1.04
CA LYS A 74 24.84 7.18 -1.39
C LYS A 74 24.02 8.30 -2.03
N TRP A 75 22.84 7.97 -2.54
CA TRP A 75 21.90 8.90 -3.18
C TRP A 75 20.97 9.60 -2.18
N THR A 76 20.92 9.15 -0.91
CA THR A 76 20.02 9.73 0.09
C THR A 76 20.47 11.16 0.42
N PRO A 77 19.61 12.17 0.23
CA PRO A 77 19.97 13.55 0.52
C PRO A 77 20.34 13.73 2.01
N PRO A 78 21.40 14.50 2.33
CA PRO A 78 21.79 14.73 3.72
C PRO A 78 20.68 15.45 4.51
N ASP A 79 19.87 16.26 3.83
CA ASP A 79 18.79 17.05 4.41
C ASP A 79 17.59 16.20 4.86
N PHE A 80 17.54 14.90 4.52
CA PHE A 80 16.44 14.02 4.92
C PHE A 80 16.39 13.75 6.43
N GLU A 81 17.53 13.94 7.13
CA GLU A 81 17.66 13.69 8.57
C GLU A 81 17.00 12.36 8.96
N VAL A 82 17.49 11.28 8.35
CA VAL A 82 16.89 9.95 8.52
C VAL A 82 17.06 9.48 9.96
N LYS A 83 15.94 9.15 10.62
CA LYS A 83 15.94 8.60 11.97
C LYS A 83 15.09 7.35 12.06
N GLN A 84 15.53 6.44 12.90
CA GLN A 84 14.73 5.30 13.32
C GLN A 84 13.69 5.77 14.35
N VAL A 85 12.43 5.79 13.94
CA VAL A 85 11.30 6.27 14.76
C VAL A 85 10.60 5.14 15.53
N ALA A 86 10.76 3.90 15.08
CA ALA A 86 10.30 2.69 15.77
C ALA A 86 11.19 1.49 15.35
N PRO A 87 11.14 0.35 16.06
CA PRO A 87 11.90 -0.84 15.69
C PRO A 87 11.63 -1.24 14.22
N GLY A 88 12.66 -1.20 13.38
CA GLY A 88 12.56 -1.53 11.95
C GLY A 88 11.87 -0.47 11.07
N ILE A 89 11.59 0.74 11.59
CA ILE A 89 10.98 1.83 10.85
C ILE A 89 11.91 3.05 10.87
N GLN A 90 12.43 3.39 9.69
CA GLN A 90 13.22 4.59 9.42
C GLN A 90 12.43 5.49 8.47
N ILE A 91 12.41 6.80 8.75
CA ILE A 91 11.68 7.81 7.99
C ILE A 91 12.53 9.08 7.92
N PRO A 92 12.50 9.85 6.81
CA PRO A 92 13.11 11.17 6.75
C PRO A 92 12.31 12.17 7.61
N VAL A 93 12.88 12.59 8.74
CA VAL A 93 12.17 13.42 9.72
C VAL A 93 11.96 14.85 9.22
N SER A 94 12.86 15.35 8.35
CA SER A 94 12.72 16.68 7.76
C SER A 94 11.50 16.79 6.83
N LEU A 95 11.21 15.74 6.07
CA LEU A 95 10.03 15.66 5.20
C LEU A 95 8.74 15.38 5.99
N PHE A 96 8.84 14.56 7.06
CA PHE A 96 7.68 14.11 7.81
C PHE A 96 7.79 14.40 9.32
N PRO A 97 7.93 15.68 9.73
CA PRO A 97 8.18 16.03 11.12
C PRO A 97 7.00 15.74 12.05
N LYS A 98 5.77 15.76 11.52
CA LYS A 98 4.57 15.40 12.27
C LYS A 98 4.32 13.89 12.30
N LEU A 99 4.43 13.22 11.16
CA LEU A 99 4.20 11.76 11.09
C LEU A 99 5.24 10.97 11.88
N SER A 100 6.49 11.42 11.91
CA SER A 100 7.54 10.78 12.72
C SER A 100 7.21 10.77 14.23
N ARG A 101 6.53 11.81 14.73
CA ARG A 101 6.09 11.88 16.15
C ARG A 101 4.91 10.97 16.44
N ASP A 102 4.03 10.79 15.46
CA ASP A 102 2.81 9.99 15.58
C ASP A 102 2.94 8.57 15.00
N ILE A 103 4.17 8.06 14.81
CA ILE A 103 4.41 6.78 14.13
C ILE A 103 3.71 5.59 14.81
N SER A 104 3.49 5.66 16.13
CA SER A 104 2.77 4.64 16.91
C SER A 104 1.28 4.53 16.54
N LYS A 105 0.72 5.54 15.86
CA LYS A 105 -0.66 5.57 15.38
C LYS A 105 -0.77 5.14 13.91
N ILE A 106 0.35 4.88 13.24
CA ILE A 106 0.42 4.61 11.80
C ILE A 106 0.75 3.13 11.58
N ALA A 107 -0.04 2.47 10.73
CA ALA A 107 0.31 1.17 10.18
C ALA A 107 0.89 1.35 8.78
N ILE A 108 2.11 0.86 8.56
CA ILE A 108 2.77 0.90 7.25
C ILE A 108 2.61 -0.46 6.58
N LEU A 109 1.97 -0.49 5.41
CA LEU A 109 1.79 -1.68 4.59
C LEU A 109 2.67 -1.55 3.32
N ARG A 110 3.66 -2.44 3.18
CA ARG A 110 4.62 -2.46 2.04
C ARG A 110 4.38 -3.63 1.07
N SER A 111 3.35 -4.43 1.32
CA SER A 111 3.05 -5.64 0.56
C SER A 111 1.99 -5.41 -0.53
N LEU A 112 1.65 -4.16 -0.83
CA LEU A 112 0.71 -3.85 -1.91
C LEU A 112 1.45 -3.92 -3.24
N GLU A 113 1.02 -4.83 -4.10
CA GLU A 113 1.52 -5.00 -5.45
C GLU A 113 0.36 -5.09 -6.44
N THR A 114 0.60 -4.65 -7.68
CA THR A 114 -0.35 -4.75 -8.78
C THR A 114 0.32 -5.44 -9.95
N TRP A 115 -0.41 -6.30 -10.65
CA TRP A 115 0.06 -6.97 -11.86
C TRP A 115 -0.10 -6.12 -13.13
N GLU A 116 -0.58 -4.88 -12.96
CA GLU A 116 -0.79 -3.93 -14.05
C GLU A 116 0.49 -3.14 -14.34
N THR A 117 0.85 -3.05 -15.62
CA THR A 117 2.07 -2.35 -16.09
C THR A 117 1.78 -0.94 -16.61
N GLU A 118 0.51 -0.59 -16.80
CA GLU A 118 0.06 0.71 -17.28
C GLU A 118 -0.51 1.52 -16.11
N HIS A 119 -0.15 2.81 -16.05
CA HIS A 119 -0.42 3.68 -14.91
C HIS A 119 -1.92 3.81 -14.60
N GLU A 120 -2.76 4.10 -15.59
CA GLU A 120 -4.20 4.29 -15.38
C GLU A 120 -4.90 3.00 -14.93
N ARG A 121 -4.47 1.85 -15.47
CA ARG A 121 -4.96 0.53 -15.05
C ARG A 121 -4.51 0.17 -13.64
N ALA A 122 -3.30 0.52 -13.25
CA ALA A 122 -2.82 0.34 -11.88
C ALA A 122 -3.60 1.24 -10.89
N ILE A 123 -3.91 2.47 -11.27
CA ILE A 123 -4.79 3.37 -10.49
C ILE A 123 -6.17 2.72 -10.31
N TYR A 124 -6.77 2.21 -11.37
CA TYR A 124 -8.03 1.46 -11.27
C TYR A 124 -7.90 0.27 -10.31
N TYR A 125 -6.83 -0.51 -10.42
CA TYR A 125 -6.57 -1.66 -9.57
C TYR A 125 -6.51 -1.28 -8.09
N MET A 126 -5.84 -0.17 -7.75
CA MET A 126 -5.75 0.32 -6.37
C MET A 126 -7.10 0.73 -5.78
N HIS A 127 -8.00 1.27 -6.62
CA HIS A 127 -9.33 1.69 -6.17
C HIS A 127 -10.36 0.56 -6.16
N ALA A 128 -10.22 -0.41 -7.06
CA ALA A 128 -11.21 -1.46 -7.32
C ALA A 128 -10.79 -2.84 -6.75
N ALA A 129 -9.53 -2.99 -6.35
CA ALA A 129 -8.88 -4.25 -6.00
C ALA A 129 -8.95 -5.34 -7.08
N HIS A 130 -9.19 -4.95 -8.34
CA HIS A 130 -9.38 -5.85 -9.48
C HIS A 130 -8.71 -5.29 -10.73
N GLY A 131 -8.23 -6.20 -11.58
CA GLY A 131 -7.69 -5.86 -12.91
C GLY A 131 -8.72 -5.13 -13.77
N PHE A 132 -8.26 -4.13 -14.53
CA PHE A 132 -9.12 -3.34 -15.39
C PHE A 132 -9.74 -4.23 -16.48
N SER A 133 -11.06 -4.17 -16.60
CA SER A 133 -11.82 -4.91 -17.60
C SER A 133 -13.00 -4.06 -18.06
N PRO A 134 -13.03 -3.60 -19.33
CA PRO A 134 -14.11 -2.76 -19.84
C PRO A 134 -15.51 -3.34 -19.62
N ALA A 135 -15.64 -4.67 -19.69
CA ALA A 135 -16.88 -5.38 -19.46
C ALA A 135 -17.37 -5.28 -18.00
N ARG A 136 -16.46 -5.20 -17.02
CA ARG A 136 -16.76 -5.25 -15.58
C ARG A 136 -16.74 -3.88 -14.90
N ILE A 137 -16.48 -2.79 -15.62
CA ILE A 137 -16.45 -1.43 -15.03
C ILE A 137 -17.75 -1.09 -14.30
N LYS A 138 -18.90 -1.53 -14.84
CA LYS A 138 -20.21 -1.30 -14.23
C LYS A 138 -20.50 -2.20 -13.04
N GLU A 139 -19.67 -3.21 -12.78
CA GLU A 139 -19.87 -4.19 -11.72
C GLU A 139 -19.01 -3.88 -10.50
N ILE A 140 -17.79 -3.38 -10.71
CA ILE A 140 -16.80 -3.27 -9.64
C ILE A 140 -16.88 -1.87 -8.98
N PRO A 141 -17.27 -1.78 -7.69
CA PRO A 141 -17.27 -0.51 -6.97
C PRO A 141 -15.84 -0.09 -6.59
N SER A 142 -15.63 1.21 -6.46
CA SER A 142 -14.44 1.74 -5.78
C SER A 142 -14.50 1.47 -4.27
N VAL A 143 -13.34 1.44 -3.63
CA VAL A 143 -13.22 1.33 -2.17
C VAL A 143 -14.03 2.42 -1.45
N GLY A 144 -14.07 3.65 -1.99
CA GLY A 144 -14.88 4.73 -1.42
C GLY A 144 -16.38 4.46 -1.49
N ALA A 145 -16.86 3.88 -2.59
CA ALA A 145 -18.25 3.48 -2.73
C ALA A 145 -18.62 2.31 -1.80
N VAL A 146 -17.70 1.35 -1.59
CA VAL A 146 -17.89 0.26 -0.61
C VAL A 146 -18.00 0.84 0.80
N VAL A 147 -17.10 1.74 1.20
CA VAL A 147 -17.17 2.41 2.52
C VAL A 147 -18.47 3.19 2.68
N ALA A 148 -18.92 3.90 1.64
CA ALA A 148 -20.19 4.62 1.64
C ALA A 148 -21.40 3.69 1.77
N TYR A 149 -21.36 2.51 1.14
CA TYR A 149 -22.41 1.50 1.26
C TYR A 149 -22.48 0.92 2.68
N GLU A 150 -21.34 0.49 3.21
CA GLU A 150 -21.23 -0.11 4.56
C GLU A 150 -21.56 0.90 5.67
N SER A 151 -21.29 2.18 5.46
CA SER A 151 -21.61 3.24 6.43
C SER A 151 -23.07 3.70 6.41
N ARG A 152 -23.91 3.22 5.48
CA ARG A 152 -25.32 3.64 5.36
C ARG A 152 -26.10 3.49 6.66
N GLY A 153 -25.88 2.42 7.41
CA GLY A 153 -26.60 2.16 8.66
C GLY A 153 -26.29 3.19 9.77
N LYS A 154 -25.25 4.01 9.61
CA LYS A 154 -24.84 5.05 10.56
C LYS A 154 -25.30 6.45 10.17
N ARG A 155 -25.95 6.62 9.01
CA ARG A 155 -26.39 7.92 8.51
C ARG A 155 -27.53 8.46 9.38
N LYS A 156 -27.41 9.71 9.82
CA LYS A 156 -28.44 10.44 10.57
C LYS A 156 -29.33 11.22 9.60
N ASP A 157 -30.56 11.52 10.03
CA ASP A 157 -31.47 12.36 9.23
C ASP A 157 -30.93 13.79 9.02
N SER A 158 -30.02 14.24 9.91
CA SER A 158 -29.31 15.51 9.79
C SER A 158 -28.20 15.53 8.73
N ASP A 159 -27.78 14.36 8.23
CA ASP A 159 -26.65 14.27 7.31
C ASP A 159 -27.11 14.63 5.89
N PHE A 160 -26.78 15.85 5.45
CA PHE A 160 -27.14 16.35 4.11
C PHE A 160 -26.08 16.04 3.05
N LEU A 161 -24.83 15.84 3.44
CA LEU A 161 -23.75 15.53 2.50
C LEU A 161 -23.78 14.07 2.04
N PRO A 162 -23.35 13.78 0.80
CA PRO A 162 -23.19 12.40 0.35
C PRO A 162 -22.09 11.68 1.13
N PRO A 163 -22.21 10.37 1.35
CA PRO A 163 -21.27 9.59 2.14
C PRO A 163 -19.89 9.43 1.47
N PHE A 164 -19.79 9.67 0.16
CA PHE A 164 -18.55 9.63 -0.59
C PHE A 164 -18.32 10.95 -1.32
N MET A 165 -17.25 11.64 -0.96
CA MET A 165 -16.76 12.84 -1.64
C MET A 165 -15.37 12.59 -2.22
N SER A 166 -15.11 13.17 -3.38
CA SER A 166 -13.86 13.08 -4.11
C SER A 166 -13.41 14.48 -4.51
N MET A 167 -12.15 14.82 -4.27
CA MET A 167 -11.63 16.16 -4.47
C MET A 167 -10.50 16.14 -5.48
N ASN A 168 -10.58 16.98 -6.52
CA ASN A 168 -9.56 17.15 -7.56
C ASN A 168 -9.15 15.85 -8.26
N TYR A 169 -10.04 14.86 -8.31
CA TYR A 169 -9.75 13.59 -8.95
C TYR A 169 -10.00 13.69 -10.46
N GLY A 170 -9.11 13.08 -11.25
CA GLY A 170 -9.21 13.07 -12.72
C GLY A 170 -10.41 12.30 -13.27
N PRO A 171 -10.63 12.33 -14.59
CA PRO A 171 -11.78 11.66 -15.23
C PRO A 171 -11.78 10.13 -15.05
N ASN A 172 -10.63 9.54 -14.71
CA ASN A 172 -10.44 8.10 -14.57
C ASN A 172 -10.84 7.55 -13.18
N GLN A 173 -11.65 8.30 -12.41
CA GLN A 173 -12.13 7.84 -11.12
C GLN A 173 -13.02 6.61 -11.22
N VAL A 174 -12.69 5.58 -10.45
CA VAL A 174 -13.58 4.43 -10.22
C VAL A 174 -14.79 4.88 -9.39
N LYS A 175 -15.99 4.56 -9.85
CA LYS A 175 -17.26 5.05 -9.27
C LYS A 175 -17.93 3.99 -8.39
N GLN A 176 -19.26 3.94 -8.40
CA GLN A 176 -20.07 3.04 -7.57
C GLN A 176 -20.19 1.61 -8.09
N GLY A 177 -19.75 1.31 -9.32
CA GLY A 177 -19.90 -0.03 -9.90
C GLY A 177 -21.35 -0.51 -9.87
N CYS A 178 -21.58 -1.71 -9.34
CA CYS A 178 -22.91 -2.32 -9.21
C CYS A 178 -23.81 -1.68 -8.13
N LEU A 179 -23.26 -0.80 -7.29
CA LEU A 179 -24.00 -0.18 -6.20
C LEU A 179 -24.93 0.94 -6.74
N GLU A 180 -25.94 1.29 -5.95
CA GLU A 180 -26.84 2.39 -6.28
C GLU A 180 -26.08 3.72 -6.47
N ALA A 181 -26.59 4.59 -7.35
CA ALA A 181 -25.95 5.86 -7.69
C ALA A 181 -25.65 6.76 -6.49
N LYS A 182 -26.42 6.66 -5.40
CA LYS A 182 -26.24 7.43 -4.15
C LYS A 182 -24.93 7.13 -3.41
N TYR A 183 -24.26 6.02 -3.72
CA TYR A 183 -22.94 5.67 -3.16
C TYR A 183 -21.79 6.06 -4.11
N GLY A 184 -22.11 6.68 -5.25
CA GLY A 184 -21.11 7.26 -6.13
C GLY A 184 -20.42 8.48 -5.51
N PRO A 185 -19.20 8.82 -5.97
CA PRO A 185 -18.50 10.00 -5.49
C PRO A 185 -19.20 11.28 -5.93
N LEU A 186 -19.36 12.22 -5.00
CA LEU A 186 -19.54 13.63 -5.33
C LEU A 186 -18.17 14.23 -5.64
N ASN A 187 -17.96 14.61 -6.90
CA ASN A 187 -16.71 15.21 -7.35
C ASN A 187 -16.72 16.71 -7.12
N ILE A 188 -15.71 17.20 -6.41
CA ILE A 188 -15.50 18.61 -6.10
C ILE A 188 -14.17 19.03 -6.71
N ASP A 189 -14.20 20.11 -7.50
CA ASP A 189 -12.99 20.75 -8.02
C ASP A 189 -12.64 21.94 -7.15
N THR A 190 -11.46 21.91 -6.53
CA THR A 190 -10.99 22.97 -5.63
C THR A 190 -9.77 23.69 -6.19
N ARG A 191 -9.40 23.46 -7.45
CA ARG A 191 -8.23 24.09 -8.09
C ARG A 191 -8.35 25.61 -8.19
N GLY A 192 -9.57 26.14 -8.20
CA GLY A 192 -9.84 27.58 -8.19
C GLY A 192 -9.63 28.26 -6.83
N GLY A 193 -9.29 27.52 -5.76
CA GLY A 193 -9.10 28.08 -4.41
C GLY A 193 -10.39 28.51 -3.70
N ASP A 194 -11.54 28.43 -4.36
CA ASP A 194 -12.84 28.73 -3.79
C ASP A 194 -13.52 27.44 -3.32
N LEU A 195 -13.80 27.37 -2.01
CA LEU A 195 -14.62 26.35 -1.39
C LEU A 195 -15.94 27.00 -0.97
N SER A 196 -16.71 27.47 -1.95
CA SER A 196 -17.94 28.25 -1.76
C SER A 196 -19.03 27.56 -0.92
N PHE A 197 -18.87 26.25 -0.64
CA PHE A 197 -19.75 25.45 0.22
C PHE A 197 -19.25 25.27 1.65
N VAL A 198 -18.04 25.74 1.99
CA VAL A 198 -17.56 25.77 3.39
C VAL A 198 -18.20 26.98 4.07
N VAL A 199 -19.32 26.73 4.72
CA VAL A 199 -19.93 27.69 5.65
C VAL A 199 -18.96 27.87 6.82
N ARG A 200 -18.40 29.08 6.96
CA ARG A 200 -17.58 29.47 8.10
C ARG A 200 -18.40 29.64 9.36
#